data_AF-L8PRC4-F1
#
_entry.id   AF-L8PRC4-F1
#
_cell.length_a   1.000
_cell.length_b   1.000
_cell.length_c   1.000
_cell.angle_alpha   90.00
_cell.angle_beta   90.00
_cell.angle_gamma   90.00
#
_symmetry.space_group_name_H-M   'P 1'
#
loop_
_entity.id
_entity.type
_entity.pdbx_description
1 polymer ?
#
loop_
_entity_poly.entity_id
_entity_poly.type
_entity_poly.pdbx_seq_one_letter_code
_entity_poly.pdbx_strand_id
1 'polypeptide(L)'
;MPPICVYRRSGVHDPALRQGYEACRRATRATGEIEYAVSLLLPPPLRIATWALYGALGTVDGLADTAAPSDGTSDATGDARAERLEAWVSAFDADLRDGRGSDPVRQALIHTMLTWNLPPGFLHPLFEELRQDIRGRDFATWQEWRRYSTLVNTPFVLRAGSLLLRVAGLSAEPEAIAAGVPEAAVAWQTAVDGVYLTDALVDLSDDLGRGHVPLPQEALDEAGVRRADLLARRSTPAFEEMVRGLAGRARGWLDRTPLPPVLHPAVGIALGAYTDLYRLRLKAVADAPAALLHRRPPLPRSARLRLLLPARARAALAWGLFPFPVRPCPLPEPAPADAPEGLAGAEEVRSLAAQRRPIVAPTPHPSGARPPQLPAGAMPRHVAVVMDGNGRWATTRGLPRTDGHRAGADALIDVVHGALEAGLKYLTVYAFSTENWKRPADELHALMYEIPQLLRRLTDDAEPLDVRVRWAGVRARLPADVIETLVEVERATRDCTGLTLTMCVNYGGRAEITAAAAQLAREAAAGRIDPGAVSEHAFARCLHVPELPDVDLLLRTGGDQRTSNFLPWQATYAELLFLDAPWPEIDRRDLWRAIEQYARRTRRFGSVPRIPVPDQPVPVGEQGAPAQ
;
A
#
# COMPACT_ATOMS: atom_id res chain seq x y z
N MET A 1 8.34 -21.05 -27.88
CA MET A 1 7.86 -19.75 -28.40
C MET A 1 9.06 -18.82 -28.55
N PRO A 2 9.24 -18.15 -29.70
CA PRO A 2 10.27 -17.11 -29.85
C PRO A 2 10.04 -15.96 -28.87
N PRO A 3 11.10 -15.31 -28.33
CA PRO A 3 10.98 -14.18 -27.39
C PRO A 3 10.11 -13.04 -27.95
N ILE A 4 10.26 -12.70 -29.23
CA ILE A 4 9.46 -11.68 -29.93
C ILE A 4 7.95 -11.95 -29.82
N CYS A 5 7.52 -13.21 -29.89
CA CYS A 5 6.10 -13.55 -29.78
C CYS A 5 5.57 -13.42 -28.35
N VAL A 6 6.43 -13.51 -27.32
CA VAL A 6 6.04 -13.29 -25.93
C VAL A 6 5.73 -11.82 -25.72
N TYR A 7 6.64 -10.92 -26.13
CA TYR A 7 6.47 -9.47 -25.95
C TYR A 7 5.28 -8.89 -26.70
N ARG A 8 5.07 -9.30 -27.97
CA ARG A 8 3.89 -8.86 -28.73
C ARG A 8 2.58 -9.32 -28.09
N ARG A 9 2.51 -10.54 -27.56
CA ARG A 9 1.32 -11.05 -26.86
C ARG A 9 1.07 -10.37 -25.51
N SER A 10 2.05 -9.64 -25.00
CA SER A 10 1.93 -8.82 -23.79
C SER A 10 1.68 -7.34 -24.08
N GLY A 11 1.43 -6.95 -25.33
CA GLY A 11 1.22 -5.55 -25.73
C GLY A 11 2.50 -4.71 -25.80
N VAL A 12 3.69 -5.33 -25.71
CA VAL A 12 4.99 -4.61 -25.73
C VAL A 12 5.50 -4.49 -27.17
N HIS A 13 5.17 -3.35 -27.79
CA HIS A 13 5.56 -3.02 -29.17
C HIS A 13 6.85 -2.21 -29.25
N ASP A 14 7.09 -1.32 -28.27
CA ASP A 14 8.28 -0.47 -28.18
C ASP A 14 9.59 -1.30 -28.12
N PRO A 15 10.53 -1.09 -29.05
CA PRO A 15 11.85 -1.74 -29.03
C PRO A 15 12.68 -1.48 -27.75
N ALA A 16 12.63 -0.27 -27.18
CA ALA A 16 13.42 0.08 -26.00
C ALA A 16 12.90 -0.68 -24.76
N LEU A 17 11.58 -0.62 -24.53
CA LEU A 17 10.94 -1.40 -23.48
C LEU A 17 11.16 -2.92 -23.63
N ARG A 18 11.16 -3.43 -24.87
CA ARG A 18 11.49 -4.85 -25.14
C ARG A 18 12.91 -5.19 -24.72
N GLN A 19 13.88 -4.32 -24.99
CA GLN A 19 15.26 -4.51 -24.57
C GLN A 19 15.36 -4.57 -23.03
N GLY A 20 14.60 -3.72 -22.33
CA GLY A 20 14.45 -3.76 -20.88
C GLY A 20 13.95 -5.10 -20.37
N TYR A 21 12.81 -5.58 -20.87
CA TYR A 21 12.28 -6.88 -20.46
C TYR A 21 13.19 -8.07 -20.81
N GLU A 22 13.97 -7.98 -21.89
CA GLU A 22 14.95 -9.01 -22.25
C GLU A 22 16.18 -8.96 -21.32
N ALA A 23 16.60 -7.77 -20.87
CA ALA A 23 17.62 -7.63 -19.84
C ALA A 23 17.14 -8.26 -18.52
N CYS A 24 15.92 -7.94 -18.09
CA CYS A 24 15.29 -8.54 -16.93
C CYS A 24 15.20 -10.07 -17.05
N ARG A 25 14.77 -10.59 -18.21
CA ARG A 25 14.71 -12.04 -18.49
C ARG A 25 16.07 -12.72 -18.33
N ARG A 26 17.15 -12.10 -18.82
CA ARG A 26 18.52 -12.65 -18.69
C ARG A 26 18.97 -12.63 -17.23
N ALA A 27 18.70 -11.54 -16.51
CA ALA A 27 19.02 -11.42 -15.08
C ALA A 27 18.28 -12.50 -14.26
N THR A 28 16.96 -12.62 -14.42
CA THR A 28 16.16 -13.67 -13.74
C THR A 28 16.69 -15.07 -14.03
N ARG A 29 17.10 -15.36 -15.28
CA ARG A 29 17.66 -16.67 -15.64
C ARG A 29 19.02 -16.93 -14.99
N ALA A 30 19.81 -15.90 -14.72
CA ALA A 30 21.14 -16.02 -14.13
C ALA A 30 21.07 -16.18 -12.61
N THR A 31 20.22 -15.41 -11.93
CA THR A 31 20.15 -15.37 -10.45
C THR A 31 19.09 -16.31 -9.88
N GLY A 32 17.93 -16.43 -10.53
CA GLY A 32 16.77 -17.21 -10.06
C GLY A 32 16.40 -18.39 -10.98
N GLU A 33 17.12 -19.50 -10.86
CA GLU A 33 16.90 -20.69 -11.71
C GLU A 33 15.48 -21.27 -11.59
N ILE A 34 14.94 -21.33 -10.37
CA ILE A 34 13.61 -21.89 -10.07
C ILE A 34 12.51 -20.92 -10.54
N GLU A 35 12.69 -19.64 -10.27
CA GLU A 35 11.74 -18.57 -10.55
C GLU A 35 11.60 -18.37 -12.06
N TYR A 36 12.73 -18.40 -12.77
CA TYR A 36 12.74 -18.42 -14.22
C TYR A 36 11.96 -19.63 -14.75
N ALA A 37 12.23 -20.83 -14.23
CA ALA A 37 11.58 -22.05 -14.68
C ALA A 37 10.04 -22.03 -14.46
N VAL A 38 9.59 -21.56 -13.31
CA VAL A 38 8.16 -21.46 -12.96
C VAL A 38 7.47 -20.35 -13.76
N SER A 39 8.13 -19.23 -14.04
CA SER A 39 7.57 -18.16 -14.89
C SER A 39 7.15 -18.64 -16.29
N LEU A 40 7.77 -19.71 -16.79
CA LEU A 40 7.44 -20.31 -18.09
C LEU A 40 6.07 -21.01 -18.10
N LEU A 41 5.48 -21.26 -16.94
CA LEU A 41 4.13 -21.80 -16.73
C LEU A 41 3.05 -20.71 -16.75
N LEU A 42 3.44 -19.43 -16.65
CA LEU A 42 2.54 -18.27 -16.68
C LEU A 42 2.27 -17.80 -18.12
N PRO A 43 1.14 -17.12 -18.38
CA PRO A 43 0.84 -16.52 -19.68
C PRO A 43 1.80 -15.34 -19.96
N PRO A 44 1.95 -14.92 -21.23
CA PRO A 44 2.94 -13.91 -21.62
C PRO A 44 2.93 -12.61 -20.79
N PRO A 45 1.78 -11.98 -20.46
CA PRO A 45 1.77 -10.73 -19.69
C PRO A 45 2.33 -10.90 -18.28
N LEU A 46 1.87 -11.94 -17.56
CA LEU A 46 2.36 -12.25 -16.22
C LEU A 46 3.82 -12.69 -16.24
N ARG A 47 4.23 -13.45 -17.25
CA ARG A 47 5.62 -13.91 -17.39
C ARG A 47 6.61 -12.75 -17.52
N ILE A 48 6.32 -11.76 -18.36
CA ILE A 48 7.23 -10.61 -18.50
C ILE A 48 7.21 -9.73 -17.24
N ALA A 49 6.07 -9.63 -16.56
CA ALA A 49 5.96 -8.92 -15.29
C ALA A 49 6.80 -9.59 -14.20
N THR A 50 6.75 -10.93 -14.11
CA THR A 50 7.66 -11.72 -13.28
C THR A 50 9.10 -11.40 -13.64
N TRP A 51 9.50 -11.49 -14.91
CA TRP A 51 10.89 -11.19 -15.27
C TRP A 51 11.32 -9.78 -14.87
N ALA A 52 10.50 -8.76 -15.08
CA ALA A 52 10.84 -7.39 -14.67
C ALA A 52 11.08 -7.26 -13.16
N LEU A 53 10.17 -7.80 -12.34
CA LEU A 53 10.27 -7.78 -10.89
C LEU A 53 11.58 -8.47 -10.42
N TYR A 54 11.84 -9.68 -10.92
CA TYR A 54 13.02 -10.45 -10.53
C TYR A 54 14.33 -9.94 -11.11
N GLY A 55 14.28 -9.44 -12.34
CA GLY A 55 15.44 -8.87 -13.01
C GLY A 55 15.91 -7.60 -12.32
N ALA A 56 14.99 -6.78 -11.82
CA ALA A 56 15.31 -5.64 -10.98
C ALA A 56 16.00 -6.07 -9.69
N LEU A 57 15.41 -7.04 -8.97
CA LEU A 57 16.01 -7.56 -7.74
C LEU A 57 17.43 -8.08 -7.97
N GLY A 58 17.64 -8.95 -8.95
CA GLY A 58 18.97 -9.47 -9.26
C GLY A 58 19.97 -8.38 -9.71
N THR A 59 19.49 -7.27 -10.26
CA THR A 59 20.34 -6.12 -10.60
C THR A 59 20.77 -5.37 -9.34
N VAL A 60 19.84 -5.12 -8.42
CA VAL A 60 20.12 -4.42 -7.16
C VAL A 60 20.99 -5.27 -6.24
N ASP A 61 20.71 -6.58 -6.16
CA ASP A 61 21.54 -7.57 -5.46
C ASP A 61 22.96 -7.63 -6.02
N GLY A 62 23.11 -7.63 -7.36
CA GLY A 62 24.42 -7.51 -8.01
C GLY A 62 25.19 -6.22 -7.67
N LEU A 63 24.51 -5.11 -7.41
CA LEU A 63 25.15 -3.86 -6.96
C LEU A 63 25.62 -3.96 -5.51
N ALA A 64 24.89 -4.68 -4.65
CA ALA A 64 25.33 -5.02 -3.29
C ALA A 64 26.53 -5.99 -3.30
N ASP A 65 26.64 -6.84 -4.32
CA ASP A 65 27.61 -7.92 -4.39
C ASP A 65 28.94 -7.57 -5.10
N THR A 66 28.95 -6.56 -5.98
CA THR A 66 30.15 -6.20 -6.74
C THR A 66 31.21 -5.57 -5.84
N ALA A 67 32.37 -6.21 -5.69
CA ALA A 67 33.52 -5.61 -5.00
C ALA A 67 34.07 -4.41 -5.79
N ALA A 68 34.41 -3.33 -5.09
CA ALA A 68 35.26 -2.28 -5.66
C ALA A 68 36.67 -2.84 -5.92
N PRO A 69 37.40 -2.34 -6.94
CA PRO A 69 38.80 -2.73 -7.15
C PRO A 69 39.61 -2.53 -5.86
N SER A 70 40.41 -3.54 -5.54
CA SER A 70 40.99 -3.79 -4.22
C SER A 70 42.05 -2.76 -3.81
N ASP A 71 41.64 -1.69 -3.15
CA ASP A 71 42.53 -0.82 -2.36
C ASP A 71 42.28 -1.04 -0.86
N GLY A 72 42.72 -2.19 -0.36
CA GLY A 72 43.27 -2.42 1.00
C GLY A 72 42.50 -2.02 2.28
N THR A 73 41.33 -1.41 2.22
CA THR A 73 40.58 -0.93 3.40
C THR A 73 39.17 -1.52 3.39
N SER A 74 38.87 -2.39 4.37
CA SER A 74 37.60 -3.12 4.44
C SER A 74 36.38 -2.20 4.57
N ASP A 75 36.52 -1.09 5.29
CA ASP A 75 35.43 -0.13 5.53
C ASP A 75 35.07 0.68 4.28
N ALA A 76 36.04 0.99 3.40
CA ALA A 76 35.79 1.73 2.16
C ALA A 76 34.94 0.94 1.14
N THR A 77 34.88 -0.39 1.25
CA THR A 77 34.16 -1.24 0.30
C THR A 77 32.67 -1.42 0.60
N GLY A 78 32.25 -1.27 1.87
CA GLY A 78 30.85 -1.32 2.28
C GLY A 78 30.11 -0.02 1.94
N ASP A 79 30.76 1.12 2.20
CA ASP A 79 30.21 2.45 1.91
C ASP A 79 30.00 2.66 0.40
N ALA A 80 30.95 2.23 -0.44
CA ALA A 80 30.80 2.31 -1.90
C ALA A 80 29.68 1.41 -2.48
N ARG A 81 29.35 0.28 -1.83
CA ARG A 81 28.20 -0.57 -2.21
C ARG A 81 26.89 0.09 -1.81
N ALA A 82 26.84 0.63 -0.59
CA ALA A 82 25.68 1.37 -0.10
C ALA A 82 25.40 2.60 -0.99
N GLU A 83 26.41 3.37 -1.37
CA GLU A 83 26.27 4.51 -2.28
C GLU A 83 25.70 4.13 -3.64
N ARG A 84 26.16 3.03 -4.24
CA ARG A 84 25.63 2.53 -5.53
C ARG A 84 24.19 2.05 -5.42
N LEU A 85 23.85 1.40 -4.30
CA LEU A 85 22.47 1.01 -3.99
C LEU A 85 21.59 2.26 -3.86
N GLU A 86 22.00 3.26 -3.08
CA GLU A 86 21.23 4.51 -2.91
C GLU A 86 21.08 5.28 -4.21
N ALA A 87 22.12 5.34 -5.04
CA ALA A 87 22.06 5.97 -6.35
C ALA A 87 21.03 5.27 -7.25
N TRP A 88 20.99 3.93 -7.23
CA TRP A 88 20.03 3.18 -8.02
C TRP A 88 18.59 3.36 -7.50
N VAL A 89 18.38 3.32 -6.18
CA VAL A 89 17.06 3.52 -5.55
C VAL A 89 16.55 4.94 -5.79
N SER A 90 17.39 5.96 -5.60
CA SER A 90 17.04 7.35 -5.86
C SER A 90 16.70 7.59 -7.33
N ALA A 91 17.46 6.98 -8.26
CA ALA A 91 17.16 7.03 -9.69
C ALA A 91 15.85 6.30 -10.02
N PHE A 92 15.58 5.17 -9.38
CA PHE A 92 14.31 4.47 -9.52
C PHE A 92 13.12 5.32 -9.05
N ASP A 93 13.21 5.98 -7.89
CA ASP A 93 12.15 6.84 -7.39
C ASP A 93 11.94 8.10 -8.25
N ALA A 94 12.99 8.60 -8.89
CA ALA A 94 12.89 9.65 -9.90
C ALA A 94 12.20 9.14 -11.17
N ASP A 95 12.69 8.05 -11.75
CA ASP A 95 12.13 7.45 -12.97
C ASP A 95 10.66 7.03 -12.79
N LEU A 96 10.30 6.53 -11.60
CA LEU A 96 8.92 6.16 -11.26
C LEU A 96 7.99 7.37 -11.15
N ARG A 97 8.47 8.50 -10.62
CA ARG A 97 7.72 9.77 -10.60
C ARG A 97 7.51 10.32 -12.01
N ASP A 98 8.51 10.18 -12.87
CA ASP A 98 8.47 10.69 -14.25
C ASP A 98 7.75 9.72 -15.22
N GLY A 99 7.47 8.49 -14.77
CA GLY A 99 6.83 7.43 -15.56
C GLY A 99 7.73 6.85 -16.67
N ARG A 100 9.02 7.19 -16.68
CA ARG A 100 10.02 6.79 -17.68
C ARG A 100 11.42 6.84 -17.08
N GLY A 101 12.30 5.95 -17.53
CA GLY A 101 13.69 5.91 -17.12
C GLY A 101 14.62 5.54 -18.27
N SER A 102 15.89 5.93 -18.18
CA SER A 102 16.91 5.62 -19.19
C SER A 102 17.58 4.25 -18.99
N ASP A 103 17.47 3.68 -17.79
CA ASP A 103 17.97 2.34 -17.50
C ASP A 103 16.97 1.28 -18.00
N PRO A 104 17.39 0.30 -18.82
CA PRO A 104 16.48 -0.70 -19.38
C PRO A 104 15.75 -1.54 -18.33
N VAL A 105 16.39 -1.87 -17.21
CA VAL A 105 15.78 -2.69 -16.15
C VAL A 105 14.75 -1.87 -15.38
N ARG A 106 15.07 -0.62 -15.01
CA ARG A 106 14.11 0.29 -14.36
C ARG A 106 12.94 0.63 -15.27
N GLN A 107 13.18 0.84 -16.57
CA GLN A 107 12.11 1.09 -17.54
C GLN A 107 11.11 -0.07 -17.60
N ALA A 108 11.59 -1.32 -17.67
CA ALA A 108 10.72 -2.50 -17.67
C ALA A 108 10.01 -2.70 -16.33
N LEU A 109 10.67 -2.39 -15.21
CA LEU A 109 10.09 -2.44 -13.88
C LEU A 109 8.96 -1.41 -13.71
N ILE A 110 9.20 -0.15 -14.07
CA ILE A 110 8.21 0.93 -14.00
C ILE A 110 7.02 0.62 -14.90
N HIS A 111 7.26 0.18 -16.13
CA HIS A 111 6.18 -0.24 -17.02
C HIS A 111 5.35 -1.37 -16.40
N THR A 112 5.98 -2.39 -15.81
CA THR A 112 5.28 -3.45 -15.08
C THR A 112 4.49 -2.88 -13.90
N MET A 113 5.08 -2.00 -13.09
CA MET A 113 4.38 -1.40 -11.94
C MET A 113 3.17 -0.59 -12.36
N LEU A 114 3.27 0.21 -13.43
CA LEU A 114 2.14 0.98 -13.95
C LEU A 114 1.06 0.08 -14.58
N THR A 115 1.47 -0.90 -15.40
CA THR A 115 0.56 -1.84 -16.07
C THR A 115 -0.30 -2.63 -15.08
N TRP A 116 0.32 -3.03 -13.97
CA TRP A 116 -0.33 -3.83 -12.93
C TRP A 116 -0.71 -2.98 -11.71
N ASN A 117 -0.68 -1.65 -11.81
CA ASN A 117 -1.02 -0.71 -10.73
C ASN A 117 -0.39 -1.08 -9.37
N LEU A 118 0.87 -1.53 -9.39
CA LEU A 118 1.60 -1.91 -8.19
C LEU A 118 1.91 -0.66 -7.34
N PRO A 119 1.87 -0.74 -6.00
CA PRO A 119 2.12 0.40 -5.13
C PRO A 119 3.55 0.95 -5.35
N PRO A 120 3.75 2.27 -5.45
CA PRO A 120 5.09 2.86 -5.58
C PRO A 120 6.04 2.49 -4.44
N GLY A 121 5.49 2.35 -3.22
CA GLY A 121 6.25 1.97 -2.03
C GLY A 121 6.52 0.47 -1.89
N PHE A 122 5.99 -0.37 -2.77
CA PHE A 122 6.06 -1.83 -2.65
C PHE A 122 7.51 -2.37 -2.60
N LEU A 123 8.44 -1.70 -3.28
CA LEU A 123 9.85 -2.09 -3.34
C LEU A 123 10.73 -1.43 -2.26
N HIS A 124 10.20 -0.46 -1.51
CA HIS A 124 11.00 0.28 -0.52
C HIS A 124 11.43 -0.58 0.68
N PRO A 125 10.58 -1.45 1.26
CA PRO A 125 11.02 -2.41 2.27
C PRO A 125 12.18 -3.25 1.75
N LEU A 126 12.09 -3.77 0.53
CA LEU A 126 13.15 -4.55 -0.10
C LEU A 126 14.47 -3.78 -0.22
N PHE A 127 14.44 -2.52 -0.62
CA PHE A 127 15.67 -1.71 -0.69
C PHE A 127 16.27 -1.49 0.70
N GLU A 128 15.43 -1.26 1.71
CA GLU A 128 15.88 -1.15 3.10
C GLU A 128 16.50 -2.45 3.61
N GLU A 129 15.98 -3.60 3.17
CA GLU A 129 16.50 -4.92 3.51
C GLU A 129 17.90 -5.12 2.90
N LEU A 130 18.07 -4.80 1.62
CA LEU A 130 19.37 -4.88 0.92
C LEU A 130 20.41 -3.90 1.50
N ARG A 131 19.98 -2.71 1.96
CA ARG A 131 20.86 -1.78 2.68
C ARG A 131 21.45 -2.40 3.95
N GLN A 132 20.65 -3.20 4.65
CA GLN A 132 21.10 -3.87 5.87
C GLN A 132 21.97 -5.11 5.57
N ASP A 133 21.77 -5.79 4.44
CA ASP A 133 22.60 -6.95 4.03
C ASP A 133 24.04 -6.53 3.68
N ILE A 134 24.23 -5.37 3.08
CA ILE A 134 25.56 -4.83 2.71
C ILE A 134 26.51 -4.74 3.92
N ARG A 135 25.97 -4.60 5.14
CA ARG A 135 26.74 -4.44 6.37
C ARG A 135 27.15 -5.77 7.03
N GLY A 136 26.69 -6.92 6.51
CA GLY A 136 26.89 -8.24 7.10
C GLY A 136 26.03 -8.45 8.36
N ARG A 137 25.60 -9.68 8.63
CA ARG A 137 24.72 -9.99 9.76
C ARG A 137 25.16 -11.24 10.52
N ASP A 138 25.02 -11.19 11.83
CA ASP A 138 25.19 -12.35 12.70
C ASP A 138 23.89 -12.57 13.47
N PHE A 139 23.35 -13.79 13.41
CA PHE A 139 22.18 -14.17 14.20
C PHE A 139 22.65 -14.97 15.42
N ALA A 140 22.29 -14.55 16.62
CA ALA A 140 22.58 -15.33 17.83
C ALA A 140 21.63 -16.52 17.94
N THR A 141 20.34 -16.30 17.65
CA THR A 141 19.26 -17.29 17.90
C THR A 141 18.39 -17.57 16.68
N TRP A 142 17.72 -18.72 16.69
CA TRP A 142 16.64 -19.08 15.76
C TRP A 142 15.50 -18.07 15.80
N GLN A 143 15.24 -17.43 16.95
CA GLN A 143 14.20 -16.42 17.07
C GLN A 143 14.57 -15.17 16.28
N GLU A 144 15.81 -14.71 16.34
CA GLU A 144 16.30 -13.58 15.54
C GLU A 144 16.28 -13.92 14.05
N TRP A 145 16.76 -15.11 13.68
CA TRP A 145 16.75 -15.59 12.30
C TRP A 145 15.32 -15.69 11.73
N ARG A 146 14.35 -16.20 12.52
CA ARG A 146 12.95 -16.28 12.09
C ARG A 146 12.25 -14.93 12.09
N ARG A 147 12.53 -14.07 13.06
CA ARG A 147 12.01 -12.69 13.09
C ARG A 147 12.48 -11.95 11.85
N TYR A 148 13.72 -12.15 11.45
CA TYR A 148 14.25 -11.69 10.18
C TYR A 148 13.50 -12.32 8.99
N SER A 149 13.39 -13.65 8.91
CA SER A 149 12.58 -14.34 7.87
C SER A 149 11.15 -13.79 7.76
N THR A 150 10.49 -13.50 8.89
CA THR A 150 9.10 -13.03 8.97
C THR A 150 8.94 -11.56 8.57
N LEU A 151 9.78 -10.67 9.12
CA LEU A 151 9.66 -9.22 8.91
C LEU A 151 10.33 -8.74 7.62
N VAL A 152 11.38 -9.43 7.20
CA VAL A 152 12.32 -9.00 6.17
C VAL A 152 12.30 -9.94 4.97
N ASN A 153 12.06 -11.24 5.13
CA ASN A 153 12.32 -12.17 4.02
C ASN A 153 11.15 -13.08 3.64
N THR A 154 9.90 -12.62 3.75
CA THR A 154 8.86 -13.22 2.91
C THR A 154 9.36 -13.05 1.47
N PRO A 155 9.70 -14.14 0.76
CA PRO A 155 10.46 -14.06 -0.48
C PRO A 155 9.79 -13.03 -1.36
N PHE A 156 10.56 -12.11 -1.94
CA PHE A 156 10.04 -11.16 -2.91
C PHE A 156 9.18 -11.87 -3.98
N VAL A 157 9.53 -13.13 -4.29
CA VAL A 157 8.75 -14.10 -5.07
C VAL A 157 7.31 -14.25 -4.60
N LEU A 158 7.13 -14.44 -3.30
CA LEU A 158 5.85 -14.68 -2.67
C LEU A 158 5.15 -13.35 -2.38
N ARG A 159 5.84 -12.26 -2.03
CA ARG A 159 5.21 -10.92 -1.87
C ARG A 159 4.82 -10.30 -3.22
N ALA A 160 5.77 -10.18 -4.16
CA ALA A 160 5.54 -9.61 -5.48
C ALA A 160 4.77 -10.55 -6.40
N GLY A 161 5.00 -11.87 -6.29
CA GLY A 161 4.19 -12.86 -7.00
C GLY A 161 2.78 -12.95 -6.45
N SER A 162 2.56 -12.96 -5.13
CA SER A 162 1.18 -12.90 -4.59
C SER A 162 0.52 -11.57 -4.92
N LEU A 163 1.20 -10.43 -4.79
CA LEU A 163 0.63 -9.13 -5.16
C LEU A 163 0.30 -9.06 -6.65
N LEU A 164 1.20 -9.50 -7.53
CA LEU A 164 0.95 -9.55 -8.97
C LEU A 164 -0.22 -10.49 -9.29
N LEU A 165 -0.30 -11.66 -8.65
CA LEU A 165 -1.42 -12.58 -8.82
C LEU A 165 -2.73 -12.03 -8.24
N ARG A 166 -2.69 -11.27 -7.15
CA ARG A 166 -3.84 -10.59 -6.54
C ARG A 166 -4.37 -9.48 -7.43
N VAL A 167 -3.52 -8.55 -7.86
CA VAL A 167 -3.94 -7.46 -8.76
C VAL A 167 -4.36 -8.00 -10.14
N ALA A 168 -3.83 -9.16 -10.54
CA ALA A 168 -4.30 -9.90 -11.71
C ALA A 168 -5.64 -10.64 -11.51
N GLY A 169 -6.21 -10.66 -10.30
CA GLY A 169 -7.46 -11.34 -9.96
C GLY A 169 -7.36 -12.86 -9.90
N LEU A 170 -6.17 -13.42 -9.65
CA LEU A 170 -5.86 -14.85 -9.71
C LEU A 170 -5.58 -15.52 -8.36
N SER A 171 -5.48 -14.73 -7.29
CA SER A 171 -5.27 -15.19 -5.91
C SER A 171 -6.25 -14.45 -4.99
N ALA A 172 -6.72 -15.13 -3.93
CA ALA A 172 -7.50 -14.49 -2.88
C ALA A 172 -6.62 -13.60 -1.98
N GLU A 173 -7.25 -12.68 -1.24
CA GLU A 173 -6.56 -11.82 -0.25
C GLU A 173 -5.94 -12.64 0.89
N PRO A 174 -4.77 -12.24 1.43
CA PRO A 174 -4.14 -12.92 2.57
C PRO A 174 -5.07 -12.98 3.78
N GLU A 175 -5.93 -11.98 4.00
CA GLU A 175 -6.92 -12.01 5.06
C GLU A 175 -8.02 -13.04 4.80
N ALA A 176 -8.36 -13.42 3.57
CA ALA A 176 -9.32 -14.51 3.33
C ALA A 176 -8.74 -15.90 3.70
N ILE A 177 -7.41 -16.03 3.69
CA ILE A 177 -6.66 -17.23 4.10
C ILE A 177 -6.49 -17.27 5.61
N ALA A 178 -6.16 -16.13 6.22
CA ALA A 178 -5.90 -16.00 7.65
C ALA A 178 -7.17 -15.81 8.50
N ALA A 179 -8.21 -15.14 7.99
CA ALA A 179 -9.45 -14.87 8.71
C ALA A 179 -10.35 -16.11 8.87
N GLY A 180 -10.04 -17.21 8.18
CA GLY A 180 -10.77 -18.48 8.33
C GLY A 180 -10.09 -19.52 9.20
N VAL A 181 -8.75 -19.52 9.29
CA VAL A 181 -7.98 -20.56 9.99
C VAL A 181 -6.62 -19.98 10.47
N PRO A 182 -6.44 -19.68 11.77
CA PRO A 182 -5.15 -19.21 12.32
C PRO A 182 -3.95 -20.12 11.99
N GLU A 183 -4.20 -21.41 11.82
CA GLU A 183 -3.20 -22.41 11.43
C GLU A 183 -2.65 -22.19 10.01
N ALA A 184 -3.41 -21.59 9.10
CA ALA A 184 -2.98 -21.34 7.72
C ALA A 184 -1.92 -20.23 7.61
N ALA A 185 -2.04 -19.17 8.41
CA ALA A 185 -1.02 -18.11 8.47
C ALA A 185 0.30 -18.64 9.06
N VAL A 186 0.22 -19.45 10.11
CA VAL A 186 1.38 -20.13 10.71
C VAL A 186 2.01 -21.13 9.74
N ALA A 187 1.19 -21.91 9.03
CA ALA A 187 1.67 -22.85 8.02
C ALA A 187 2.35 -22.13 6.84
N TRP A 188 1.80 -21.02 6.37
CA TRP A 188 2.40 -20.19 5.33
C TRP A 188 3.76 -19.61 5.76
N GLN A 189 3.85 -19.04 6.96
CA GLN A 189 5.12 -18.56 7.51
C GLN A 189 6.15 -19.69 7.65
N THR A 190 5.69 -20.88 8.04
CA THR A 190 6.55 -22.07 8.12
C THR A 190 7.10 -22.45 6.75
N ALA A 191 6.29 -22.39 5.69
CA ALA A 191 6.74 -22.61 4.31
C ALA A 191 7.83 -21.63 3.88
N VAL A 192 7.63 -20.35 4.18
CA VAL A 192 8.56 -19.26 3.91
C VAL A 192 9.90 -19.53 4.60
N ASP A 193 9.88 -19.91 5.88
CA ASP A 193 11.08 -20.30 6.61
C ASP A 193 11.79 -21.49 5.95
N GLY A 194 11.04 -22.44 5.39
CA GLY A 194 11.58 -23.58 4.64
C GLY A 194 12.26 -23.20 3.33
N VAL A 195 11.68 -22.27 2.58
CA VAL A 195 12.29 -21.69 1.38
C VAL A 195 13.60 -20.98 1.74
N TYR A 196 13.57 -20.10 2.75
CA TYR A 196 14.74 -19.31 3.14
C TYR A 196 15.87 -20.17 3.72
N LEU A 197 15.54 -21.17 4.55
CA LEU A 197 16.55 -22.12 5.03
C LEU A 197 17.16 -22.92 3.87
N THR A 198 16.39 -23.21 2.81
CA THR A 198 16.93 -23.84 1.61
C THR A 198 17.94 -22.94 0.92
N ASP A 199 17.60 -21.65 0.73
CA ASP A 199 18.49 -20.70 0.05
C ASP A 199 19.77 -20.45 0.86
N ALA A 200 19.67 -20.28 2.18
CA ALA A 200 20.84 -20.16 3.07
C ALA A 200 21.80 -21.38 3.00
N LEU A 201 21.26 -22.59 2.82
CA LEU A 201 22.09 -23.80 2.66
C LEU A 201 22.70 -23.90 1.26
N VAL A 202 21.98 -23.46 0.25
CA VAL A 202 22.39 -23.58 -1.15
C VAL A 202 23.44 -22.53 -1.51
N ASP A 203 23.29 -21.32 -0.99
CA ASP A 203 24.17 -20.18 -1.26
C ASP A 203 25.33 -20.08 -0.25
N LEU A 204 25.44 -21.06 0.66
CA LEU A 204 26.49 -21.15 1.69
C LEU A 204 27.91 -20.96 1.14
N SER A 205 28.25 -21.51 -0.04
CA SER A 205 29.59 -21.34 -0.62
C SER A 205 29.92 -19.89 -0.95
N ASP A 206 28.91 -19.14 -1.36
CA ASP A 206 29.01 -17.76 -1.82
C ASP A 206 29.04 -16.82 -0.60
N ASP A 207 28.20 -17.08 0.40
CA ASP A 207 28.23 -16.41 1.71
C ASP A 207 29.59 -16.57 2.41
N LEU A 208 30.12 -17.79 2.46
CA LEU A 208 31.45 -18.05 3.04
C LEU A 208 32.57 -17.35 2.27
N GLY A 209 32.42 -17.18 0.95
CA GLY A 209 33.33 -16.37 0.13
C GLY A 209 33.37 -14.90 0.54
N ARG A 210 32.31 -14.41 1.18
CA ARG A 210 32.17 -13.04 1.70
C ARG A 210 32.52 -12.94 3.19
N GLY A 211 32.90 -14.04 3.84
CA GLY A 211 33.16 -14.09 5.28
C GLY A 211 31.90 -14.14 6.14
N HIS A 212 30.73 -14.41 5.54
CA HIS A 212 29.44 -14.46 6.22
C HIS A 212 29.00 -15.90 6.46
N VAL A 213 28.25 -16.14 7.54
CA VAL A 213 27.64 -17.44 7.84
C VAL A 213 26.14 -17.23 8.00
N PRO A 214 25.30 -17.68 7.04
CA PRO A 214 23.87 -17.34 6.98
C PRO A 214 23.00 -18.16 7.94
N LEU A 215 23.60 -18.71 9.00
CA LEU A 215 22.97 -19.60 9.99
C LEU A 215 23.18 -19.02 11.40
N PRO A 216 22.20 -19.15 12.32
CA PRO A 216 22.34 -18.63 13.66
C PRO A 216 23.39 -19.40 14.47
N GLN A 217 24.06 -18.71 15.39
CA GLN A 217 25.07 -19.29 16.28
C GLN A 217 24.47 -20.44 17.11
N GLU A 218 23.22 -20.30 17.57
CA GLU A 218 22.47 -21.38 18.23
C GLU A 218 22.43 -22.68 17.40
N ALA A 219 22.23 -22.61 16.08
CA ALA A 219 22.23 -23.81 15.23
C ALA A 219 23.60 -24.48 15.11
N LEU A 220 24.66 -23.66 15.12
CA LEU A 220 26.04 -24.15 15.10
C LEU A 220 26.39 -24.83 16.43
N ASP A 221 26.00 -24.22 17.54
CA ASP A 221 26.24 -24.73 18.90
C ASP A 221 25.46 -26.03 19.15
N GLU A 222 24.18 -26.08 18.76
CA GLU A 222 23.33 -27.29 18.82
C GLU A 222 23.96 -28.49 18.10
N ALA A 223 24.65 -28.23 16.98
CA ALA A 223 25.27 -29.25 16.16
C ALA A 223 26.76 -29.49 16.47
N GLY A 224 27.37 -28.74 17.40
CA GLY A 224 28.80 -28.83 17.69
C GLY A 224 29.70 -28.39 16.53
N VAL A 225 29.22 -27.50 15.66
CA VAL A 225 29.95 -26.97 14.50
C VAL A 225 30.62 -25.65 14.86
N ARG A 226 31.94 -25.55 14.68
CA ARG A 226 32.64 -24.28 14.92
C ARG A 226 32.53 -23.36 13.71
N ARG A 227 32.14 -22.12 13.94
CA ARG A 227 32.07 -21.07 12.91
C ARG A 227 33.40 -20.91 12.12
N ALA A 228 34.52 -21.02 12.81
CA ALA A 228 35.86 -20.94 12.20
C ALA A 228 36.16 -22.10 11.22
N ASP A 229 35.54 -23.28 11.40
CA ASP A 229 35.68 -24.38 10.44
C ASP A 229 34.90 -24.10 9.15
N LEU A 230 33.72 -23.49 9.25
CA LEU A 230 32.92 -23.07 8.09
C LEU A 230 33.64 -22.00 7.27
N LEU A 231 34.13 -20.94 7.93
CA LEU A 231 34.89 -19.86 7.27
C LEU A 231 36.16 -20.37 6.59
N ALA A 232 36.80 -21.39 7.18
CA ALA A 232 37.95 -22.06 6.57
C ALA A 232 37.57 -23.14 5.53
N ARG A 233 36.28 -23.28 5.21
CA ARG A 233 35.72 -24.27 4.28
C ARG A 233 36.12 -25.71 4.62
N ARG A 234 36.20 -26.05 5.90
CA ARG A 234 36.49 -27.40 6.39
C ARG A 234 35.21 -28.16 6.71
N SER A 235 34.98 -29.26 5.99
CA SER A 235 33.89 -30.18 6.32
C SER A 235 34.26 -31.03 7.54
N THR A 236 33.33 -31.15 8.49
CA THR A 236 33.42 -32.05 9.64
C THR A 236 32.20 -32.97 9.66
N PRO A 237 32.27 -34.16 10.30
CA PRO A 237 31.09 -35.04 10.43
C PRO A 237 29.88 -34.32 11.05
N ALA A 238 30.13 -33.49 12.07
CA ALA A 238 29.13 -32.65 12.72
C ALA A 238 28.46 -31.66 11.75
N PHE A 239 29.25 -31.02 10.87
CA PHE A 239 28.72 -30.14 9.83
C PHE A 239 27.82 -30.89 8.85
N GLU A 240 28.26 -32.05 8.37
CA GLU A 240 27.45 -32.81 7.41
C GLU A 240 26.14 -33.30 8.02
N GLU A 241 26.15 -33.71 9.29
CA GLU A 241 24.95 -34.07 10.03
C GLU A 241 24.01 -32.88 10.23
N MET A 242 24.55 -31.71 10.61
CA MET A 242 23.81 -30.45 10.72
C MET A 242 23.08 -30.12 9.41
N VAL A 243 23.80 -30.15 8.28
CA VAL A 243 23.21 -29.86 6.96
C VAL A 243 22.09 -30.84 6.62
N ARG A 244 22.26 -32.15 6.86
CA ARG A 244 21.19 -33.13 6.63
C ARG A 244 19.98 -32.87 7.53
N GLY A 245 20.21 -32.53 8.80
CA GLY A 245 19.17 -32.16 9.76
C GLY A 245 18.40 -30.90 9.34
N LEU A 246 19.11 -29.84 8.95
CA LEU A 246 18.53 -28.59 8.46
C LEU A 246 17.78 -28.78 7.15
N ALA A 247 18.31 -29.57 6.21
CA ALA A 247 17.63 -29.90 4.97
C ALA A 247 16.34 -30.72 5.22
N GLY A 248 16.37 -31.64 6.18
CA GLY A 248 15.19 -32.38 6.65
C GLY A 248 14.15 -31.47 7.30
N ARG A 249 14.58 -30.52 8.13
CA ARG A 249 13.73 -29.50 8.77
C ARG A 249 13.05 -28.61 7.73
N ALA A 250 13.81 -28.05 6.78
CA ALA A 250 13.28 -27.24 5.69
C ALA A 250 12.26 -28.01 4.85
N ARG A 251 12.53 -29.30 4.55
CA ARG A 251 11.58 -30.16 3.83
C ARG A 251 10.29 -30.36 4.63
N GLY A 252 10.41 -30.66 5.93
CA GLY A 252 9.25 -30.83 6.81
C GLY A 252 8.39 -29.56 6.90
N TRP A 253 9.00 -28.38 6.83
CA TRP A 253 8.29 -27.11 6.76
C TRP A 253 7.55 -26.91 5.43
N LEU A 254 8.18 -27.23 4.30
CA LEU A 254 7.55 -27.18 2.98
C LEU A 254 6.39 -28.18 2.83
N ASP A 255 6.49 -29.36 3.43
CA ASP A 255 5.48 -30.43 3.30
C ASP A 255 4.23 -30.20 4.16
N ARG A 256 4.33 -29.41 5.23
CA ARG A 256 3.21 -29.09 6.14
C ARG A 256 2.39 -27.89 5.69
N THR A 257 2.75 -27.27 4.58
CA THR A 257 2.12 -26.02 4.12
C THR A 257 0.99 -26.31 3.13
N PRO A 258 -0.27 -25.98 3.44
CA PRO A 258 -1.31 -25.95 2.42
C PRO A 258 -1.00 -24.85 1.40
N LEU A 259 -1.07 -25.17 0.10
CA LEU A 259 -0.99 -24.14 -0.93
C LEU A 259 -2.10 -23.11 -0.68
N PRO A 260 -1.83 -21.80 -0.85
CA PRO A 260 -2.85 -20.78 -0.69
C PRO A 260 -4.03 -21.08 -1.63
N PRO A 261 -5.29 -20.75 -1.26
CA PRO A 261 -6.42 -20.84 -2.16
C PRO A 261 -6.15 -19.97 -3.40
N VAL A 262 -5.76 -20.65 -4.46
CA VAL A 262 -5.55 -20.06 -5.78
C VAL A 262 -6.88 -20.07 -6.52
N LEU A 263 -7.30 -18.91 -7.02
CA LEU A 263 -8.56 -18.78 -7.76
C LEU A 263 -8.44 -19.39 -9.17
N HIS A 264 -7.21 -19.63 -9.64
CA HIS A 264 -6.94 -20.17 -10.95
C HIS A 264 -6.09 -21.46 -10.92
N PRO A 265 -6.52 -22.57 -11.56
CA PRO A 265 -5.85 -23.87 -11.46
C PRO A 265 -4.40 -23.87 -12.00
N ALA A 266 -4.12 -23.07 -13.03
CA ALA A 266 -2.75 -22.94 -13.56
C ALA A 266 -1.76 -22.32 -12.57
N VAL A 267 -2.23 -21.46 -11.66
CA VAL A 267 -1.39 -20.87 -10.59
C VAL A 267 -1.06 -21.93 -9.55
N GLY A 268 -2.03 -22.77 -9.18
CA GLY A 268 -1.78 -23.93 -8.30
C GLY A 268 -0.75 -24.90 -8.88
N ILE A 269 -0.80 -25.15 -10.19
CA ILE A 269 0.21 -25.96 -10.89
C ILE A 269 1.60 -25.30 -10.84
N ALA A 270 1.67 -23.98 -10.99
CA ALA A 270 2.93 -23.24 -10.92
C ALA A 270 3.53 -23.26 -9.51
N LEU A 271 2.71 -23.06 -8.47
CA LEU A 271 3.14 -23.14 -7.07
C LEU A 271 3.56 -24.56 -6.68
N GLY A 272 2.81 -25.58 -7.11
CA GLY A 272 3.22 -26.97 -6.89
C GLY A 272 4.58 -27.29 -7.52
N ALA A 273 4.80 -26.85 -8.76
CA ALA A 273 6.09 -27.00 -9.43
C ALA A 273 7.23 -26.23 -8.71
N TYR A 274 6.92 -25.05 -8.15
CA TYR A 274 7.86 -24.29 -7.32
C TYR A 274 8.29 -25.09 -6.10
N THR A 275 7.35 -25.61 -5.32
CA THR A 275 7.66 -26.43 -4.13
C THR A 275 8.43 -27.71 -4.49
N ASP A 276 8.08 -28.39 -5.58
CA ASP A 276 8.78 -29.60 -6.03
C ASP A 276 10.23 -29.34 -6.43
N LEU A 277 10.52 -28.18 -7.02
CA LEU A 277 11.89 -27.77 -7.33
C LEU A 277 12.71 -27.49 -6.07
N TYR A 278 12.11 -26.86 -5.04
CA TYR A 278 12.75 -26.68 -3.73
C TYR A 278 13.02 -28.01 -3.03
N ARG A 279 12.09 -28.97 -3.08
CA ARG A 279 12.31 -30.34 -2.56
C ARG A 279 13.48 -31.03 -3.24
N LEU A 280 13.58 -30.90 -4.57
CA LEU A 280 14.69 -31.44 -5.35
C LEU A 280 16.02 -30.81 -4.93
N ARG A 281 16.02 -29.50 -4.64
CA ARG A 281 17.19 -28.75 -4.19
C ARG A 281 17.65 -29.18 -2.79
N LEU A 282 16.72 -29.32 -1.85
CA LEU A 282 16.98 -29.87 -0.52
C LEU A 282 17.50 -31.29 -0.56
N LYS A 283 17.06 -32.10 -1.53
CA LYS A 283 17.64 -33.42 -1.76
C LYS A 283 19.11 -33.32 -2.19
N ALA A 284 19.43 -32.44 -3.14
CA ALA A 284 20.81 -32.22 -3.58
C ALA A 284 21.73 -31.72 -2.44
N VAL A 285 21.21 -30.83 -1.59
CA VAL A 285 21.87 -30.34 -0.36
C VAL A 285 22.19 -31.50 0.59
N ALA A 286 21.21 -32.36 0.87
CA ALA A 286 21.37 -33.47 1.80
C ALA A 286 22.25 -34.61 1.25
N ASP A 287 22.26 -34.83 -0.07
CA ASP A 287 23.03 -35.88 -0.73
C ASP A 287 24.55 -35.56 -0.76
N ALA A 288 24.94 -34.28 -0.72
CA ALA A 288 26.35 -33.88 -0.76
C ALA A 288 26.69 -32.67 0.16
N PRO A 289 26.58 -32.78 1.50
CA PRO A 289 26.77 -31.67 2.42
C PRO A 289 28.14 -30.98 2.32
N ALA A 290 29.23 -31.76 2.24
CA ALA A 290 30.60 -31.24 2.15
C ALA A 290 30.81 -30.35 0.91
N ALA A 291 30.09 -30.61 -0.19
CA ALA A 291 30.23 -29.83 -1.40
C ALA A 291 29.71 -28.39 -1.26
N LEU A 292 28.79 -28.15 -0.32
CA LEU A 292 28.17 -26.84 -0.07
C LEU A 292 29.18 -25.79 0.41
N LEU A 293 30.29 -26.20 1.01
CA LEU A 293 31.36 -25.28 1.43
C LEU A 293 32.13 -24.69 0.24
N HIS A 294 32.00 -25.30 -0.94
CA HIS A 294 32.81 -24.96 -2.11
C HIS A 294 31.99 -24.55 -3.33
N ARG A 295 30.76 -25.04 -3.47
CA ARG A 295 29.93 -24.77 -4.64
C ARG A 295 28.45 -24.92 -4.34
N ARG A 296 27.66 -24.17 -5.10
CA ARG A 296 26.21 -24.32 -5.19
C ARG A 296 25.83 -25.72 -5.73
N PRO A 297 24.90 -26.45 -5.09
CA PRO A 297 24.39 -27.72 -5.61
C PRO A 297 23.62 -27.50 -6.92
N PRO A 298 23.94 -28.23 -8.01
CA PRO A 298 23.25 -28.07 -9.28
C PRO A 298 21.87 -28.74 -9.24
N LEU A 299 20.87 -28.13 -9.91
CA LEU A 299 19.60 -28.80 -10.18
C LEU A 299 19.74 -29.72 -11.42
N PRO A 300 19.58 -31.06 -11.28
CA PRO A 300 19.76 -31.97 -12.41
C PRO A 300 18.77 -31.68 -13.53
N ARG A 301 19.29 -31.45 -14.75
CA ARG A 301 18.47 -31.09 -15.92
C ARG A 301 17.35 -32.10 -16.20
N SER A 302 17.64 -33.40 -16.04
CA SER A 302 16.67 -34.48 -16.25
C SER A 302 15.55 -34.48 -15.21
N ALA A 303 15.87 -34.30 -13.93
CA ALA A 303 14.89 -34.20 -12.85
C ALA A 303 14.01 -32.95 -13.01
N ARG A 304 14.63 -31.82 -13.35
CA ARG A 304 13.92 -30.56 -13.65
C ARG A 304 12.96 -30.71 -14.83
N LEU A 305 13.37 -31.38 -15.90
CA LEU A 305 12.49 -31.64 -17.06
C LEU A 305 11.31 -32.56 -16.69
N ARG A 306 11.55 -33.60 -15.89
CA ARG A 306 10.49 -34.51 -15.42
C ARG A 306 9.42 -33.81 -14.59
N LEU A 307 9.79 -32.78 -13.81
CA LEU A 307 8.84 -31.96 -13.04
C LEU A 307 8.13 -30.93 -13.93
N LEU A 308 8.87 -30.19 -14.75
CA LEU A 308 8.34 -29.03 -15.48
C LEU A 308 7.56 -29.38 -16.75
N LEU A 309 7.91 -30.44 -17.48
CA LEU A 309 7.18 -30.84 -18.69
C LEU A 309 5.70 -31.14 -18.41
N PRO A 310 5.33 -32.01 -17.45
CA PRO A 310 3.93 -32.27 -17.14
C PRO A 310 3.25 -31.04 -16.52
N ALA A 311 3.96 -30.24 -15.71
CA ALA A 311 3.43 -28.98 -15.18
C ALA A 311 3.09 -27.99 -16.32
N ARG A 312 3.94 -27.89 -17.33
CA ARG A 312 3.74 -27.01 -18.50
C ARG A 312 2.55 -27.44 -19.34
N ALA A 313 2.36 -28.75 -19.57
CA ALA A 313 1.20 -29.26 -20.28
C ALA A 313 -0.10 -28.97 -19.52
N ARG A 314 -0.14 -29.24 -18.21
CA ARG A 314 -1.31 -28.97 -17.36
C ARG A 314 -1.62 -27.48 -17.26
N ALA A 315 -0.59 -26.62 -17.08
CA ALA A 315 -0.78 -25.18 -17.02
C ALA A 315 -1.31 -24.61 -18.34
N ALA A 316 -0.78 -25.08 -19.48
CA ALA A 316 -1.27 -24.66 -20.79
C ALA A 316 -2.74 -25.04 -21.03
N LEU A 317 -3.14 -26.25 -20.61
CA LEU A 317 -4.53 -26.68 -20.64
C LEU A 317 -5.41 -25.80 -19.73
N ALA A 318 -4.96 -25.55 -18.50
CA ALA A 318 -5.68 -24.74 -17.53
C ALA A 318 -5.90 -23.29 -18.01
N TRP A 319 -4.88 -22.64 -18.58
CA TRP A 319 -5.03 -21.31 -19.20
C TRP A 319 -5.92 -21.30 -20.46
N GLY A 320 -6.05 -22.45 -21.14
CA GLY A 320 -6.95 -22.60 -22.28
C GLY A 320 -8.42 -22.76 -21.85
N LEU A 321 -8.67 -23.51 -20.77
CA LEU A 321 -10.01 -23.73 -20.21
C LEU A 321 -10.53 -22.51 -19.45
N PHE A 322 -9.64 -21.78 -18.79
CA PHE A 322 -9.93 -20.58 -18.02
C PHE A 322 -9.07 -19.43 -18.55
N PRO A 323 -9.53 -18.71 -19.59
CA PRO A 323 -8.73 -17.69 -20.23
C PRO A 323 -8.47 -16.50 -19.30
N PHE A 324 -7.21 -16.07 -19.26
CA PHE A 324 -6.79 -14.87 -18.54
C PHE A 324 -7.15 -13.60 -19.34
N PRO A 325 -8.02 -12.70 -18.84
CA PRO A 325 -8.33 -11.46 -19.54
C PRO A 325 -7.08 -10.57 -19.53
N VAL A 326 -6.45 -10.41 -20.68
CA VAL A 326 -5.37 -9.42 -20.86
C VAL A 326 -6.02 -8.06 -20.73
N ARG A 327 -5.83 -7.36 -19.60
CA ARG A 327 -6.14 -5.92 -19.52
C ARG A 327 -5.06 -5.19 -20.33
N PRO A 328 -5.35 -4.59 -21.49
CA PRO A 328 -4.39 -3.70 -22.13
C PRO A 328 -4.21 -2.46 -21.24
N CYS A 329 -2.96 -2.06 -21.02
CA CYS A 329 -2.66 -0.79 -20.36
C CYS A 329 -3.10 0.34 -21.31
N PRO A 330 -3.87 1.34 -20.86
CA PRO A 330 -3.91 2.60 -21.59
C PRO A 330 -2.51 3.20 -21.54
N LEU A 331 -1.95 3.55 -22.68
CA LEU A 331 -0.79 4.43 -22.72
C LEU A 331 -1.21 5.75 -22.06
N PRO A 332 -0.38 6.39 -21.23
CA PRO A 332 -0.58 7.81 -20.96
C PRO A 332 -0.52 8.50 -22.31
N GLU A 333 -1.64 9.05 -22.77
CA GLU A 333 -1.62 9.87 -23.97
C GLU A 333 -0.63 11.01 -23.71
N PRO A 334 0.31 11.27 -24.64
CA PRO A 334 1.11 12.49 -24.53
C PRO A 334 0.11 13.64 -24.50
N ALA A 335 0.22 14.49 -23.47
CA ALA A 335 -0.63 15.68 -23.37
C ALA A 335 -0.62 16.37 -24.74
N PRO A 336 -1.79 16.56 -25.39
CA PRO A 336 -1.82 17.16 -26.71
C PRO A 336 -1.18 18.53 -26.59
N ALA A 337 -0.17 18.77 -27.43
CA ALA A 337 0.59 20.02 -27.43
C ALA A 337 -0.26 21.25 -27.79
N ASP A 338 -1.51 21.03 -28.23
CA ASP A 338 -2.47 22.06 -28.57
C ASP A 338 -3.88 21.63 -28.09
N ALA A 339 -4.19 21.83 -26.81
CA ALA A 339 -5.58 21.78 -26.35
C ALA A 339 -6.16 23.21 -26.43
N PRO A 340 -7.13 23.48 -27.32
CA PRO A 340 -7.82 24.76 -27.31
C PRO A 340 -8.71 24.84 -26.08
N GLU A 341 -8.66 25.97 -25.38
CA GLU A 341 -9.67 26.35 -24.39
C GLU A 341 -11.05 26.33 -25.05
N GLY A 342 -11.95 25.46 -24.61
CA GLY A 342 -13.27 25.38 -25.23
C GLY A 342 -14.21 24.37 -24.61
N LEU A 343 -15.15 24.88 -23.82
CA LEU A 343 -16.32 24.20 -23.27
C LEU A 343 -17.15 23.52 -24.37
N ALA A 344 -16.95 22.22 -24.61
CA ALA A 344 -17.89 21.41 -25.40
C ALA A 344 -17.92 19.91 -25.04
N GLY A 345 -16.87 19.35 -24.41
CA GLY A 345 -16.81 17.92 -24.05
C GLY A 345 -17.57 17.51 -22.78
N ALA A 346 -18.23 18.44 -22.09
CA ALA A 346 -18.85 18.18 -20.79
C ALA A 346 -20.18 17.39 -20.87
N GLU A 347 -20.82 17.30 -22.03
CA GLU A 347 -22.07 16.52 -22.20
C GLU A 347 -21.82 15.05 -22.59
N GLU A 348 -20.82 14.77 -23.43
CA GLU A 348 -20.49 13.38 -23.81
C GLU A 348 -19.86 12.58 -22.65
N VAL A 349 -19.03 13.23 -21.82
CA VAL A 349 -18.46 12.59 -20.62
C VAL A 349 -19.53 12.35 -19.54
N ARG A 350 -20.56 13.22 -19.47
CA ARG A 350 -21.74 12.99 -18.60
C ARG A 350 -22.58 11.80 -19.08
N SER A 351 -22.65 11.57 -20.39
CA SER A 351 -23.43 10.47 -20.97
C SER A 351 -22.82 9.08 -20.69
N LEU A 352 -21.50 8.97 -20.48
CA LEU A 352 -20.82 7.70 -20.15
C LEU A 352 -20.82 7.41 -18.64
N ALA A 353 -20.95 8.42 -17.79
CA ALA A 353 -21.13 8.28 -16.34
C ALA A 353 -22.53 7.74 -15.94
N ALA A 354 -23.45 7.61 -16.92
CA ALA A 354 -24.85 7.19 -16.70
C ALA A 354 -25.03 5.68 -16.44
N GLN A 355 -23.97 4.89 -16.35
CA GLN A 355 -24.02 3.48 -15.90
C GLN A 355 -23.68 3.32 -14.41
N ARG A 356 -23.86 4.36 -13.59
CA ARG A 356 -23.73 4.26 -12.13
C ARG A 356 -24.76 3.25 -11.59
N ARG A 357 -24.30 2.36 -10.72
CA ARG A 357 -25.18 1.52 -9.87
C ARG A 357 -26.20 2.43 -9.17
N PRO A 358 -27.46 1.97 -8.96
CA PRO A 358 -28.47 2.77 -8.30
C PRO A 358 -28.01 3.17 -6.90
N ILE A 359 -28.04 4.47 -6.60
CA ILE A 359 -27.73 5.01 -5.27
C ILE A 359 -28.81 4.51 -4.31
N VAL A 360 -28.39 3.91 -3.20
CA VAL A 360 -29.24 3.41 -2.13
C VAL A 360 -29.39 4.52 -1.09
N ALA A 361 -30.61 4.70 -0.58
CA ALA A 361 -30.84 5.65 0.50
C ALA A 361 -30.20 5.14 1.81
N PRO A 362 -29.66 6.02 2.67
CA PRO A 362 -29.14 5.62 3.97
C PRO A 362 -30.19 4.89 4.80
N THR A 363 -29.76 3.90 5.58
CA THR A 363 -30.65 3.19 6.51
C THR A 363 -31.17 4.17 7.57
N PRO A 364 -32.50 4.30 7.76
CA PRO A 364 -33.07 5.20 8.75
C PRO A 364 -32.63 4.87 10.17
N HIS A 365 -32.51 5.88 11.03
CA HIS A 365 -32.19 5.67 12.44
C HIS A 365 -33.25 4.78 13.14
N PRO A 366 -32.88 3.83 14.02
CA PRO A 366 -33.82 2.93 14.70
C PRO A 366 -34.94 3.63 15.48
N SER A 367 -34.69 4.85 15.97
CA SER A 367 -35.70 5.64 16.68
C SER A 367 -36.77 6.27 15.76
N GLY A 368 -36.65 6.13 14.44
CA GLY A 368 -37.54 6.79 13.47
C GLY A 368 -37.32 8.30 13.33
N ALA A 369 -36.27 8.86 13.94
CA ALA A 369 -35.94 10.27 13.80
C ALA A 369 -35.63 10.63 12.33
N ARG A 370 -35.78 11.91 11.99
CA ARG A 370 -35.54 12.46 10.65
C ARG A 370 -34.65 13.69 10.75
N PRO A 371 -33.89 14.01 9.69
CA PRO A 371 -33.05 15.19 9.67
C PRO A 371 -33.88 16.46 9.88
N PRO A 372 -33.34 17.48 10.55
CA PRO A 372 -34.02 18.73 10.83
C PRO A 372 -34.21 19.55 9.55
N GLN A 373 -35.30 20.32 9.49
CA GLN A 373 -35.53 21.27 8.40
C GLN A 373 -34.80 22.58 8.70
N LEU A 374 -33.76 22.88 7.92
CA LEU A 374 -32.95 24.08 8.09
C LEU A 374 -33.37 25.16 7.09
N PRO A 375 -33.27 26.46 7.45
CA PRO A 375 -33.42 27.54 6.48
C PRO A 375 -32.41 27.43 5.33
N ALA A 376 -32.80 27.90 4.15
CA ALA A 376 -31.92 27.91 2.98
C ALA A 376 -30.61 28.66 3.27
N GLY A 377 -29.46 28.02 3.02
CA GLY A 377 -28.13 28.58 3.27
C GLY A 377 -27.62 28.49 4.71
N ALA A 378 -28.39 27.91 5.64
CA ALA A 378 -27.98 27.73 7.04
C ALA A 378 -27.20 26.44 7.31
N MET A 379 -27.16 25.51 6.35
CA MET A 379 -26.40 24.25 6.45
C MET A 379 -24.89 24.54 6.43
N PRO A 380 -24.09 24.03 7.39
CA PRO A 380 -22.64 24.07 7.28
C PRO A 380 -22.22 23.26 6.04
N ARG A 381 -21.29 23.82 5.26
CA ARG A 381 -20.70 23.11 4.12
C ARG A 381 -19.79 22.01 4.62
N HIS A 382 -19.03 22.26 5.68
CA HIS A 382 -18.04 21.34 6.21
C HIS A 382 -18.12 21.21 7.74
N VAL A 383 -18.35 19.98 8.21
CA VAL A 383 -18.28 19.62 9.62
C VAL A 383 -17.04 18.77 9.87
N ALA A 384 -16.23 19.13 10.87
CA ALA A 384 -15.10 18.34 11.33
C ALA A 384 -15.38 17.76 12.73
N VAL A 385 -15.00 16.51 12.99
CA VAL A 385 -15.33 15.81 14.24
C VAL A 385 -14.10 15.19 14.90
N VAL A 386 -13.83 15.57 16.14
CA VAL A 386 -12.87 14.90 17.02
C VAL A 386 -13.60 13.83 17.84
N MET A 387 -13.38 12.57 17.46
CA MET A 387 -14.05 11.37 18.02
C MET A 387 -13.39 10.92 19.33
N ASP A 388 -13.53 11.71 20.39
CA ASP A 388 -12.89 11.46 21.69
C ASP A 388 -13.85 10.79 22.69
N GLY A 389 -13.28 10.11 23.69
CA GLY A 389 -14.01 9.43 24.76
C GLY A 389 -14.12 7.91 24.63
N ASN A 390 -13.68 7.30 23.52
CA ASN A 390 -13.74 5.84 23.28
C ASN A 390 -13.18 5.00 24.45
N GLY A 391 -11.94 5.26 24.82
CA GLY A 391 -11.28 4.50 25.89
C GLY A 391 -11.88 4.76 27.27
N ARG A 392 -12.31 6.00 27.58
CA ARG A 392 -12.98 6.32 28.85
C ARG A 392 -14.32 5.59 28.95
N TRP A 393 -15.10 5.60 27.88
CA TRP A 393 -16.38 4.89 27.79
C TRP A 393 -16.23 3.40 28.10
N ALA A 394 -15.22 2.73 27.51
CA ALA A 394 -14.95 1.33 27.78
C ALA A 394 -14.55 1.08 29.24
N THR A 395 -13.61 1.90 29.77
CA THR A 395 -13.15 1.76 31.16
C THR A 395 -14.28 1.95 32.17
N THR A 396 -15.18 2.94 31.97
CA THR A 396 -16.34 3.16 32.87
C THR A 396 -17.32 1.98 32.91
N ARG A 397 -17.28 1.11 31.89
CA ARG A 397 -18.15 -0.07 31.75
C ARG A 397 -17.42 -1.38 32.09
N GLY A 398 -16.18 -1.32 32.57
CA GLY A 398 -15.35 -2.50 32.84
C GLY A 398 -14.94 -3.27 31.58
N LEU A 399 -14.96 -2.62 30.41
CA LEU A 399 -14.62 -3.23 29.12
C LEU A 399 -13.18 -2.89 28.70
N PRO A 400 -12.52 -3.74 27.89
CA PRO A 400 -11.27 -3.42 27.21
C PRO A 400 -11.41 -2.15 26.36
N ARG A 401 -10.37 -1.31 26.31
CA ARG A 401 -10.37 -0.05 25.53
C ARG A 401 -10.68 -0.26 24.04
N THR A 402 -10.31 -1.42 23.50
CA THR A 402 -10.60 -1.85 22.13
C THR A 402 -12.09 -1.92 21.84
N ASP A 403 -12.92 -2.31 22.81
CA ASP A 403 -14.38 -2.36 22.61
C ASP A 403 -14.98 -0.95 22.50
N GLY A 404 -14.37 0.04 23.15
CA GLY A 404 -14.74 1.44 22.95
C GLY A 404 -14.45 1.90 21.51
N HIS A 405 -13.35 1.46 20.91
CA HIS A 405 -13.03 1.78 19.52
C HIS A 405 -13.98 1.09 18.53
N ARG A 406 -14.38 -0.16 18.80
CA ARG A 406 -15.38 -0.88 18.01
C ARG A 406 -16.75 -0.18 18.04
N ALA A 407 -17.23 0.18 19.23
CA ALA A 407 -18.47 0.95 19.36
C ALA A 407 -18.35 2.34 18.68
N GLY A 408 -17.17 2.94 18.72
CA GLY A 408 -16.89 4.17 17.99
C GLY A 408 -16.93 4.03 16.46
N ALA A 409 -16.57 2.86 15.92
CA ALA A 409 -16.71 2.58 14.49
C ALA A 409 -18.18 2.55 14.06
N ASP A 410 -19.04 1.91 14.88
CA ASP A 410 -20.48 1.86 14.63
C ASP A 410 -21.12 3.27 14.70
N ALA A 411 -20.71 4.09 15.67
CA ALA A 411 -21.12 5.49 15.77
C ALA A 411 -20.72 6.32 14.54
N LEU A 412 -19.52 6.10 13.98
CA LEU A 412 -19.09 6.79 12.76
C LEU A 412 -19.98 6.45 11.56
N ILE A 413 -20.31 5.17 11.37
CA ILE A 413 -21.19 4.73 10.29
C ILE A 413 -22.56 5.42 10.41
N ASP A 414 -23.13 5.46 11.62
CA ASP A 414 -24.42 6.13 11.85
C ASP A 414 -24.34 7.64 11.56
N VAL A 415 -23.26 8.30 11.99
CA VAL A 415 -23.02 9.73 11.71
C VAL A 415 -22.86 9.99 10.21
N VAL A 416 -22.23 9.09 9.45
CA VAL A 416 -22.14 9.18 7.98
C VAL A 416 -23.53 9.08 7.34
N HIS A 417 -24.38 8.15 7.78
CA HIS A 417 -25.77 8.08 7.35
C HIS A 417 -26.53 9.37 7.68
N GLY A 418 -26.33 9.91 8.89
CA GLY A 418 -26.87 11.19 9.32
C GLY A 418 -26.46 12.37 8.45
N ALA A 419 -25.19 12.43 8.08
CA ALA A 419 -24.62 13.44 7.21
C ALA A 419 -25.25 13.38 5.81
N LEU A 420 -25.41 12.18 5.25
CA LEU A 420 -26.10 11.97 3.97
C LEU A 420 -27.57 12.39 4.04
N GLU A 421 -28.31 11.96 5.08
CA GLU A 421 -29.72 12.31 5.29
C GLU A 421 -29.92 13.82 5.43
N ALA A 422 -29.00 14.52 6.09
CA ALA A 422 -29.03 15.98 6.23
C ALA A 422 -28.55 16.74 4.98
N GLY A 423 -27.96 16.06 3.99
CA GLY A 423 -27.40 16.68 2.79
C GLY A 423 -26.06 17.39 3.02
N LEU A 424 -25.29 16.99 4.04
CA LEU A 424 -23.96 17.52 4.31
C LEU A 424 -23.00 17.16 3.16
N LYS A 425 -22.14 18.10 2.77
CA LYS A 425 -21.21 17.90 1.64
C LYS A 425 -19.81 17.47 2.04
N TYR A 426 -19.32 17.93 3.19
CA TYR A 426 -17.99 17.57 3.68
C TYR A 426 -18.06 17.19 5.15
N LEU A 427 -17.56 16.00 5.47
CA LEU A 427 -17.39 15.49 6.82
C LEU A 427 -15.93 15.09 6.98
N THR A 428 -15.22 15.66 7.97
CA THR A 428 -13.83 15.27 8.27
C THR A 428 -13.75 14.70 9.67
N VAL A 429 -13.14 13.53 9.85
CA VAL A 429 -13.11 12.85 11.15
C VAL A 429 -11.69 12.55 11.60
N TYR A 430 -11.42 12.79 12.89
CA TYR A 430 -10.10 12.56 13.48
C TYR A 430 -9.96 11.12 13.97
N ALA A 431 -9.59 10.21 13.06
CA ALA A 431 -9.52 8.78 13.34
C ALA A 431 -8.24 8.37 14.11
N PHE A 432 -7.08 8.91 13.73
CA PHE A 432 -5.82 8.62 14.42
C PHE A 432 -4.84 9.80 14.33
N SER A 433 -4.35 10.26 15.48
CA SER A 433 -3.47 11.43 15.63
C SER A 433 -1.99 11.04 15.69
N THR A 434 -1.10 11.91 15.20
CA THR A 434 0.36 11.72 15.35
C THR A 434 0.81 11.64 16.82
N GLU A 435 0.06 12.23 17.75
CA GLU A 435 0.32 12.19 19.18
C GLU A 435 -0.11 10.84 19.79
N ASN A 436 -0.93 10.04 19.11
CA ASN A 436 -1.36 8.73 19.58
C ASN A 436 -0.23 7.71 19.62
N TRP A 437 0.88 7.93 18.89
CA TRP A 437 2.08 7.10 18.98
C TRP A 437 2.72 7.01 20.38
N LYS A 438 2.30 7.86 21.33
CA LYS A 438 2.71 7.82 22.74
C LYS A 438 1.89 6.83 23.59
N ARG A 439 0.86 6.20 23.01
CA ARG A 439 0.00 5.21 23.68
C ARG A 439 0.74 3.88 23.89
N PRO A 440 0.28 3.04 24.83
CA PRO A 440 0.79 1.68 25.00
C PRO A 440 0.77 0.87 23.68
N ALA A 441 1.75 -0.04 23.52
CA ALA A 441 1.97 -0.76 22.26
C ALA A 441 0.80 -1.70 21.89
N ASP A 442 0.16 -2.29 22.88
CA ASP A 442 -1.06 -3.10 22.75
C ASP A 442 -2.23 -2.29 22.20
N GLU A 443 -2.44 -1.07 22.71
CA GLU A 443 -3.47 -0.15 22.20
C GLU A 443 -3.14 0.31 20.77
N LEU A 444 -1.87 0.54 20.45
CA LEU A 444 -1.45 0.89 19.10
C LEU A 444 -1.67 -0.24 18.10
N HIS A 445 -1.29 -1.49 18.45
CA HIS A 445 -1.55 -2.65 17.59
C HIS A 445 -3.04 -2.85 17.34
N ALA A 446 -3.88 -2.73 18.37
CA ALA A 446 -5.32 -2.83 18.20
C ALA A 446 -5.87 -1.73 17.27
N LEU A 447 -5.44 -0.48 17.44
CA LEU A 447 -5.86 0.62 16.55
C LEU A 447 -5.44 0.39 15.09
N MET A 448 -4.21 -0.10 14.85
CA MET A 448 -3.74 -0.40 13.51
C MET A 448 -4.50 -1.57 12.87
N TYR A 449 -5.05 -2.49 13.66
CA TYR A 449 -5.90 -3.58 13.19
C TYR A 449 -7.36 -3.15 12.93
N GLU A 450 -7.90 -2.23 13.73
CA GLU A 450 -9.31 -1.79 13.62
C GLU A 450 -9.53 -0.75 12.51
N ILE A 451 -8.56 0.14 12.24
CA ILE A 451 -8.70 1.19 11.22
C ILE A 451 -8.99 0.60 9.82
N PRO A 452 -8.25 -0.41 9.31
CA PRO A 452 -8.56 -1.05 8.03
C PRO A 452 -9.94 -1.71 8.00
N GLN A 453 -10.39 -2.30 9.10
CA GLN A 453 -11.71 -2.91 9.18
C GLN A 453 -12.82 -1.86 9.06
N LEU A 454 -12.69 -0.74 9.77
CA LEU A 454 -13.61 0.39 9.67
C LEU A 454 -13.66 0.96 8.25
N LEU A 455 -12.50 1.18 7.64
CA LEU A 455 -12.42 1.68 6.26
C LEU A 455 -13.10 0.73 5.28
N ARG A 456 -12.89 -0.59 5.41
CA ARG A 456 -13.56 -1.60 4.57
C ARG A 456 -15.08 -1.57 4.74
N ARG A 457 -15.59 -1.54 5.98
CA ARG A 457 -17.04 -1.41 6.24
C ARG A 457 -17.62 -0.13 5.63
N LEU A 458 -16.93 1.00 5.80
CA LEU A 458 -17.35 2.26 5.17
C LEU A 458 -17.34 2.16 3.65
N THR A 459 -16.45 1.37 3.05
CA THR A 459 -16.30 1.25 1.60
C THR A 459 -17.33 0.34 0.96
N ASP A 460 -17.65 -0.78 1.61
CA ASP A 460 -18.70 -1.70 1.17
C ASP A 460 -20.04 -0.95 1.03
N ASP A 461 -20.28 0.03 1.90
CA ASP A 461 -21.46 0.88 1.89
C ASP A 461 -21.27 2.21 1.11
N ALA A 462 -20.03 2.69 0.91
CA ALA A 462 -19.76 4.03 0.36
C ALA A 462 -20.23 4.24 -1.08
N GLU A 463 -19.91 3.31 -2.00
CA GLU A 463 -20.33 3.41 -3.40
C GLU A 463 -21.86 3.39 -3.53
N PRO A 464 -22.60 2.44 -2.91
CA PRO A 464 -24.05 2.48 -2.87
C PRO A 464 -24.63 3.76 -2.27
N LEU A 465 -23.98 4.35 -1.26
CA LEU A 465 -24.44 5.57 -0.58
C LEU A 465 -23.95 6.89 -1.21
N ASP A 466 -23.17 6.83 -2.31
CA ASP A 466 -22.53 7.97 -2.98
C ASP A 466 -21.59 8.78 -2.06
N VAL A 467 -20.77 8.09 -1.25
CA VAL A 467 -19.76 8.69 -0.35
C VAL A 467 -18.36 8.63 -0.98
N ARG A 468 -17.71 9.78 -1.15
CA ARG A 468 -16.31 9.91 -1.57
C ARG A 468 -15.40 9.95 -0.35
N VAL A 469 -14.56 8.96 -0.17
CA VAL A 469 -13.61 8.90 0.94
C VAL A 469 -12.26 9.50 0.51
N ARG A 470 -11.63 10.26 1.41
CA ARG A 470 -10.31 10.89 1.22
C ARG A 470 -9.44 10.63 2.42
N TRP A 471 -8.15 10.39 2.21
CA TRP A 471 -7.20 10.30 3.33
C TRP A 471 -6.46 11.63 3.52
N ALA A 472 -6.39 12.10 4.77
CA ALA A 472 -5.47 13.16 5.19
C ALA A 472 -4.54 12.62 6.29
N GLY A 473 -3.23 12.71 6.08
CA GLY A 473 -2.25 12.33 7.10
C GLY A 473 -0.88 11.98 6.55
N VAL A 474 -0.03 11.46 7.44
CA VAL A 474 1.37 11.18 7.16
C VAL A 474 1.58 9.69 6.92
N ARG A 475 2.28 9.33 5.84
CA ARG A 475 2.62 7.93 5.52
C ARG A 475 3.57 7.29 6.53
N ALA A 476 4.51 8.07 7.07
CA ALA A 476 5.55 7.57 7.96
C ALA A 476 4.95 6.87 9.19
N ARG A 477 5.53 5.71 9.55
CA ARG A 477 5.15 4.85 10.69
C ARG A 477 3.81 4.11 10.56
N LEU A 478 2.99 4.39 9.54
CA LEU A 478 1.80 3.57 9.29
C LEU A 478 2.21 2.21 8.71
N PRO A 479 1.59 1.11 9.16
CA PRO A 479 1.68 -0.19 8.50
C PRO A 479 1.23 -0.13 7.04
N ALA A 480 1.83 -0.96 6.17
CA ALA A 480 1.59 -0.93 4.74
C ALA A 480 0.14 -1.29 4.37
N ASP A 481 -0.46 -2.26 5.06
CA ASP A 481 -1.85 -2.68 4.93
C ASP A 481 -2.84 -1.54 5.22
N VAL A 482 -2.56 -0.70 6.22
CA VAL A 482 -3.35 0.49 6.53
C VAL A 482 -3.28 1.50 5.38
N ILE A 483 -2.08 1.74 4.83
CA ILE A 483 -1.88 2.67 3.70
C ILE A 483 -2.56 2.13 2.43
N GLU A 484 -2.41 0.84 2.14
CA GLU A 484 -3.05 0.17 0.99
C GLU A 484 -4.56 0.33 1.07
N THR A 485 -5.16 0.01 2.22
CA THR A 485 -6.61 0.18 2.43
C THR A 485 -7.03 1.64 2.21
N LEU A 486 -6.33 2.62 2.79
CA LEU A 486 -6.66 4.04 2.61
C LEU A 486 -6.63 4.46 1.13
N VAL A 487 -5.61 4.02 0.39
CA VAL A 487 -5.43 4.35 -1.04
C VAL A 487 -6.48 3.65 -1.91
N GLU A 488 -6.80 2.40 -1.63
CA GLU A 488 -7.83 1.63 -2.35
C GLU A 488 -9.20 2.26 -2.18
N VAL A 489 -9.56 2.60 -0.95
CA VAL A 489 -10.85 3.22 -0.62
C VAL A 489 -11.01 4.58 -1.27
N GLU A 490 -9.96 5.41 -1.25
CA GLU A 490 -9.96 6.71 -1.92
C GLU A 490 -10.09 6.58 -3.45
N ARG A 491 -9.49 5.54 -4.04
CA ARG A 491 -9.61 5.25 -5.48
C ARG A 491 -11.00 4.73 -5.86
N ALA A 492 -11.54 3.78 -5.11
CA ALA A 492 -12.85 3.17 -5.37
C ALA A 492 -13.97 4.22 -5.31
N THR A 493 -13.88 5.13 -4.33
CA THR A 493 -14.93 6.13 -4.08
C THR A 493 -14.69 7.47 -4.79
N ARG A 494 -13.63 7.60 -5.61
CA ARG A 494 -13.19 8.89 -6.19
C ARG A 494 -14.27 9.62 -6.99
N ASP A 495 -15.14 8.85 -7.63
CA ASP A 495 -16.15 9.35 -8.54
C ASP A 495 -17.45 9.67 -7.79
N CYS A 496 -17.58 9.36 -6.49
CA CYS A 496 -18.74 9.67 -5.67
C CYS A 496 -18.87 11.17 -5.38
N THR A 497 -20.09 11.64 -5.18
CA THR A 497 -20.44 13.08 -5.16
C THR A 497 -21.40 13.50 -4.05
N GLY A 498 -21.99 12.55 -3.34
CA GLY A 498 -23.03 12.79 -2.33
C GLY A 498 -22.46 13.48 -1.10
N LEU A 499 -21.48 12.83 -0.46
CA LEU A 499 -20.74 13.29 0.70
C LEU A 499 -19.24 13.05 0.50
N THR A 500 -18.39 14.03 0.78
CA THR A 500 -16.94 13.80 0.89
C THR A 500 -16.58 13.55 2.36
N LEU A 501 -16.16 12.31 2.66
CA LEU A 501 -15.67 11.88 3.97
C LEU A 501 -14.14 11.91 3.99
N THR A 502 -13.55 12.88 4.68
CA THR A 502 -12.09 12.93 4.89
C THR A 502 -11.72 12.22 6.19
N MET A 503 -10.96 11.14 6.06
CA MET A 503 -10.45 10.34 7.16
C MET A 503 -9.06 10.83 7.54
N CYS A 504 -8.93 11.45 8.72
CA CYS A 504 -7.63 11.88 9.24
C CYS A 504 -6.95 10.75 10.01
N VAL A 505 -6.05 10.02 9.34
CA VAL A 505 -5.31 8.87 9.88
C VAL A 505 -3.81 9.15 9.88
N ASN A 506 -3.19 9.04 11.06
CA ASN A 506 -1.83 9.53 11.33
C ASN A 506 -1.69 11.00 10.93
N TYR A 507 -2.69 11.80 11.30
CA TYR A 507 -2.77 13.20 11.00
C TYR A 507 -2.25 14.04 12.16
N GLY A 508 -1.61 15.15 11.82
CA GLY A 508 -1.28 16.22 12.75
C GLY A 508 -1.16 17.53 11.97
N GLY A 509 -1.93 18.54 12.34
CA GLY A 509 -2.04 19.77 11.56
C GLY A 509 -0.73 20.54 11.44
N ARG A 510 0.08 20.57 12.49
CA ARG A 510 1.46 21.09 12.42
C ARG A 510 2.33 20.33 11.41
N ALA A 511 2.16 19.01 11.31
CA ALA A 511 2.90 18.20 10.34
C ALA A 511 2.44 18.49 8.91
N GLU A 512 1.13 18.66 8.69
CA GLU A 512 0.56 19.06 7.39
C GLU A 512 1.10 20.43 6.95
N ILE A 513 1.03 21.45 7.81
CA ILE A 513 1.55 22.80 7.54
C ILE A 513 3.06 22.75 7.24
N THR A 514 3.82 21.96 8.00
CA THR A 514 5.26 21.81 7.77
C THR A 514 5.55 21.15 6.42
N ALA A 515 4.78 20.12 6.05
CA ALA A 515 4.92 19.44 4.76
C ALA A 515 4.56 20.36 3.58
N ALA A 516 3.50 21.15 3.72
CA ALA A 516 3.07 22.14 2.72
C ALA A 516 4.14 23.24 2.53
N ALA A 517 4.68 23.78 3.63
CA ALA A 517 5.78 24.75 3.58
C ALA A 517 7.03 24.18 2.92
N ALA A 518 7.41 22.94 3.24
CA ALA A 518 8.54 22.26 2.63
C ALA A 518 8.33 22.01 1.12
N GLN A 519 7.09 21.75 0.69
CA GLN A 519 6.74 21.60 -0.72
C GLN A 519 6.90 22.92 -1.48
N LEU A 520 6.37 24.02 -0.94
CA LEU A 520 6.55 25.35 -1.52
C LEU A 520 8.04 25.74 -1.62
N ALA A 521 8.83 25.45 -0.58
CA ALA A 521 10.26 25.71 -0.60
C ALA A 521 10.98 24.94 -1.72
N ARG A 522 10.60 23.67 -1.96
CA ARG A 522 11.12 22.88 -3.08
C ARG A 522 10.69 23.42 -4.44
N GLU A 523 9.46 23.90 -4.58
CA GLU A 523 8.98 24.52 -5.81
C GLU A 523 9.70 25.84 -6.10
N ALA A 524 9.95 26.64 -5.06
CA ALA A 524 10.70 27.89 -5.17
C ALA A 524 12.17 27.64 -5.56
N ALA A 525 12.83 26.68 -4.89
CA ALA A 525 14.20 26.28 -5.21
C ALA A 525 14.34 25.72 -6.63
N ALA A 526 13.29 25.08 -7.16
CA ALA A 526 13.22 24.59 -8.53
C ALA A 526 12.79 25.66 -9.56
N GLY A 527 12.60 26.92 -9.15
CA GLY A 527 12.17 28.02 -10.02
C GLY A 527 10.74 27.90 -10.54
N ARG A 528 9.89 27.05 -9.94
CA ARG A 528 8.48 26.85 -10.34
C ARG A 528 7.51 27.84 -9.71
N ILE A 529 7.91 28.50 -8.62
CA ILE A 529 7.16 29.58 -7.98
C ILE A 529 8.11 30.67 -7.51
N ASP A 530 7.74 31.93 -7.69
CA ASP A 530 8.45 33.06 -7.09
C ASP A 530 8.12 33.10 -5.57
N PRO A 531 9.12 33.08 -4.67
CA PRO A 531 8.90 33.30 -3.25
C PRO A 531 8.04 34.53 -2.92
N GLY A 532 8.16 35.61 -3.70
CA GLY A 532 7.35 36.83 -3.54
C GLY A 532 5.87 36.65 -3.91
N ALA A 533 5.52 35.59 -4.64
CA ALA A 533 4.16 35.28 -5.09
C ALA A 533 3.46 34.21 -4.21
N VAL A 534 4.10 33.75 -3.13
CA VAL A 534 3.48 32.78 -2.20
C VAL A 534 2.33 33.45 -1.45
N SER A 535 1.11 32.96 -1.69
CA SER A 535 -0.13 33.41 -1.04
C SER A 535 -0.76 32.30 -0.19
N GLU A 536 -1.78 32.63 0.61
CA GLU A 536 -2.60 31.63 1.32
C GLU A 536 -3.18 30.59 0.35
N HIS A 537 -3.60 31.00 -0.85
CA HIS A 537 -4.07 30.10 -1.88
C HIS A 537 -2.94 29.18 -2.39
N ALA A 538 -1.74 29.71 -2.61
CA ALA A 538 -0.58 28.89 -2.99
C ALA A 538 -0.23 27.87 -1.89
N PHE A 539 -0.33 28.26 -0.62
CA PHE A 539 -0.12 27.39 0.52
C PHE A 539 -1.17 26.28 0.62
N ALA A 540 -2.45 26.64 0.47
CA ALA A 540 -3.57 25.69 0.53
C ALA A 540 -3.46 24.58 -0.52
N ARG A 541 -2.90 24.86 -1.70
CA ARG A 541 -2.65 23.85 -2.75
C ARG A 541 -1.65 22.77 -2.35
N CYS A 542 -0.83 23.02 -1.33
CA CYS A 542 0.18 22.08 -0.84
C CYS A 542 -0.27 21.29 0.40
N LEU A 543 -1.48 21.52 0.90
CA LEU A 543 -2.09 20.73 1.99
C LEU A 543 -2.42 19.31 1.52
N HIS A 544 -2.76 18.40 2.45
CA HIS A 544 -2.99 16.99 2.12
C HIS A 544 -4.19 16.79 1.18
N VAL A 545 -5.25 17.58 1.38
CA VAL A 545 -6.45 17.57 0.54
C VAL A 545 -6.75 19.00 0.09
N PRO A 546 -6.11 19.48 -0.99
CA PRO A 546 -6.23 20.87 -1.44
C PRO A 546 -7.66 21.34 -1.76
N GLU A 547 -8.53 20.41 -2.16
CA GLU A 547 -9.93 20.70 -2.48
C GLU A 547 -10.86 20.78 -1.26
N LEU A 548 -10.35 20.48 -0.05
CA LEU A 548 -11.13 20.50 1.18
C LEU A 548 -11.46 21.96 1.54
N PRO A 549 -12.75 22.34 1.67
CA PRO A 549 -13.12 23.69 2.08
C PRO A 549 -12.79 23.93 3.56
N ASP A 550 -12.81 25.19 3.97
CA ASP A 550 -12.73 25.56 5.39
C ASP A 550 -13.83 24.85 6.20
N VAL A 551 -13.51 24.56 7.46
CA VAL A 551 -14.42 23.95 8.42
C VAL A 551 -15.37 25.04 8.93
N ASP A 552 -16.67 24.84 8.76
CA ASP A 552 -17.69 25.72 9.32
C ASP A 552 -17.98 25.40 10.79
N LEU A 553 -17.99 24.10 11.11
CA LEU A 553 -18.34 23.57 12.43
C LEU A 553 -17.35 22.48 12.84
N LEU A 554 -16.63 22.68 13.94
CA LEU A 554 -15.77 21.68 14.56
C LEU A 554 -16.44 21.14 15.82
N LEU A 555 -16.80 19.86 15.76
CA LEU A 555 -17.37 19.09 16.85
C LEU A 555 -16.29 18.33 17.60
N ARG A 556 -16.40 18.29 18.92
CA ARG A 556 -15.58 17.43 19.76
C ARG A 556 -16.40 16.79 20.86
N THR A 557 -16.21 15.50 21.05
CA THR A 557 -16.93 14.69 22.02
C THR A 557 -16.09 14.40 23.26
N GLY A 558 -16.71 13.84 24.30
CA GLY A 558 -16.05 13.39 25.52
C GLY A 558 -15.66 14.50 26.51
N GLY A 559 -16.22 15.71 26.40
CA GLY A 559 -16.12 16.79 27.40
C GLY A 559 -14.85 17.64 27.36
N ASP A 560 -13.86 17.28 26.56
CA ASP A 560 -12.62 18.04 26.42
C ASP A 560 -12.80 19.25 25.49
N GLN A 561 -12.35 20.45 25.90
CA GLN A 561 -12.51 21.69 25.13
C GLN A 561 -11.18 22.15 24.48
N ARG A 562 -10.77 21.47 23.42
CA ARG A 562 -9.57 21.83 22.62
C ARG A 562 -9.66 21.27 21.20
N THR A 563 -8.94 21.86 20.25
CA THR A 563 -8.88 21.36 18.86
C THR A 563 -7.86 20.23 18.68
N SER A 564 -6.92 20.05 19.61
CA SER A 564 -5.96 18.92 19.60
C SER A 564 -5.15 18.77 18.30
N ASN A 565 -4.65 19.88 17.74
CA ASN A 565 -3.84 19.87 16.50
C ASN A 565 -4.63 19.36 15.27
N PHE A 566 -5.96 19.39 15.32
CA PHE A 566 -6.84 18.97 14.23
C PHE A 566 -7.18 20.16 13.33
N LEU A 567 -6.85 20.06 12.03
CA LEU A 567 -7.17 21.03 10.98
C LEU A 567 -6.88 22.51 11.33
N PRO A 568 -5.70 22.86 11.87
CA PRO A 568 -5.43 24.22 12.34
C PRO A 568 -5.45 25.27 11.22
N TRP A 569 -5.26 24.87 9.96
CA TRP A 569 -5.42 25.77 8.81
C TRP A 569 -6.90 25.93 8.47
N GLN A 570 -7.58 24.81 8.18
CA GLN A 570 -8.94 24.76 7.68
C GLN A 570 -9.99 25.17 8.73
N ALA A 571 -9.69 25.02 10.02
CA ALA A 571 -10.61 25.33 11.13
C ALA A 571 -10.38 26.70 11.79
N THR A 572 -9.56 27.56 11.19
CA THR A 572 -9.22 28.89 11.75
C THR A 572 -10.46 29.72 12.08
N TYR A 573 -11.49 29.65 11.25
CA TYR A 573 -12.75 30.38 11.40
C TYR A 573 -13.94 29.49 11.79
N ALA A 574 -13.68 28.24 12.17
CA ALA A 574 -14.73 27.29 12.50
C ALA A 574 -15.46 27.70 13.80
N GLU A 575 -16.76 27.48 13.82
CA GLU A 575 -17.48 27.46 15.09
C GLU A 575 -17.13 26.17 15.85
N LEU A 576 -16.81 26.32 17.14
CA LEU A 576 -16.47 25.18 17.99
C LEU A 576 -17.70 24.79 18.82
N LEU A 577 -18.04 23.51 18.79
CA LEU A 577 -19.08 22.94 19.65
C LEU A 577 -18.55 21.69 20.34
N PHE A 578 -18.69 21.67 21.66
CA PHE A 578 -18.18 20.61 22.54
C PHE A 578 -19.36 19.84 23.13
N LEU A 579 -19.30 18.51 23.04
CA LEU A 579 -20.28 17.60 23.58
C LEU A 579 -19.66 16.81 24.74
N ASP A 580 -20.38 16.72 25.85
CA ASP A 580 -19.92 15.99 27.03
C ASP A 580 -19.93 14.48 26.81
N ALA A 581 -20.91 13.98 26.04
CA ALA A 581 -21.07 12.57 25.74
C ALA A 581 -19.83 12.00 25.02
N PRO A 582 -19.33 10.81 25.43
CA PRO A 582 -18.21 10.15 24.76
C PRO A 582 -18.64 9.63 23.38
N TRP A 583 -17.68 9.55 22.44
CA TRP A 583 -17.95 9.16 21.05
C TRP A 583 -18.83 7.90 20.86
N PRO A 584 -18.65 6.79 21.62
CA PRO A 584 -19.52 5.62 21.47
C PRO A 584 -20.99 5.82 21.84
N GLU A 585 -21.37 6.93 22.46
CA GLU A 585 -22.76 7.28 22.78
C GLU A 585 -23.37 8.28 21.78
N ILE A 586 -22.57 8.74 20.81
CA ILE A 586 -22.97 9.70 19.79
C ILE A 586 -23.61 8.97 18.63
N ASP A 587 -24.72 9.52 18.12
CA ASP A 587 -25.36 9.08 16.89
C ASP A 587 -25.70 10.27 15.98
N ARG A 588 -26.34 9.99 14.83
CA ARG A 588 -26.71 11.03 13.87
C ARG A 588 -27.60 12.13 14.42
N ARG A 589 -28.39 11.87 15.47
CA ARG A 589 -29.29 12.86 16.08
C ARG A 589 -28.47 13.94 16.79
N ASP A 590 -27.30 13.59 17.32
CA ASP A 590 -26.40 14.55 17.93
C ASP A 590 -25.67 15.38 16.88
N LEU A 591 -25.29 14.78 15.74
CA LEU A 591 -24.82 15.53 14.57
C LEU A 591 -25.88 16.54 14.11
N TRP A 592 -27.14 16.12 14.00
CA TRP A 592 -28.23 17.00 13.59
C TRP A 592 -28.48 18.13 14.56
N ARG A 593 -28.51 17.86 15.88
CA ARG A 593 -28.61 18.91 16.91
C ARG A 593 -27.47 19.91 16.83
N ALA A 594 -26.26 19.42 16.58
CA ALA A 594 -25.09 20.28 16.39
C ALA A 594 -25.24 21.20 15.17
N ILE A 595 -25.72 20.65 14.05
CA ILE A 595 -26.03 21.41 12.84
C ILE A 595 -27.14 22.44 13.10
N GLU A 596 -28.20 22.09 13.82
CA GLU A 596 -29.26 23.03 14.20
C GLU A 596 -28.74 24.17 15.09
N GLN A 597 -27.83 23.88 16.02
CA GLN A 597 -27.22 24.90 16.86
C GLN A 597 -26.37 25.86 16.06
N TYR A 598 -25.57 25.34 15.10
CA TYR A 598 -24.84 26.17 14.14
C TYR A 598 -25.80 27.04 13.33
N ALA A 599 -26.88 26.46 12.78
CA ALA A 599 -27.86 27.16 11.94
C ALA A 599 -28.63 28.28 12.69
N ARG A 600 -28.78 28.18 14.02
CA ARG A 600 -29.47 29.20 14.84
C ARG A 600 -28.62 30.43 15.14
N ARG A 601 -27.30 30.37 14.95
CA ARG A 601 -26.40 31.48 15.30
C ARG A 601 -26.44 32.58 14.24
N THR A 602 -26.65 33.81 14.67
CA THR A 602 -26.56 34.98 13.79
C THR A 602 -25.10 35.17 13.38
N ARG A 603 -24.78 34.93 12.11
CA ARG A 603 -23.42 35.10 11.56
C ARG A 603 -22.94 36.53 11.78
N ARG A 604 -21.96 36.71 12.68
CA ARG A 604 -21.24 37.97 12.84
C ARG A 604 -20.06 37.98 11.88
N PHE A 605 -20.30 38.17 10.59
CA PHE A 605 -19.20 38.42 9.67
C PHE A 605 -18.58 39.79 9.99
N GLY A 606 -17.25 39.85 10.08
CA GLY A 606 -16.47 41.09 10.13
C GLY A 606 -16.55 41.95 8.86
N SER A 607 -17.59 41.79 8.04
CA SER A 607 -17.95 42.67 6.95
C SER A 607 -18.96 43.69 7.45
N VAL A 608 -18.58 44.97 7.45
CA VAL A 608 -19.48 46.10 7.66
C VAL A 608 -20.74 45.90 6.81
N PRO A 609 -21.96 46.04 7.36
CA PRO A 609 -23.18 45.95 6.56
C PRO A 609 -23.09 46.93 5.40
N ARG A 610 -23.30 46.46 4.17
CA ARG A 610 -23.62 47.38 3.07
C ARG A 610 -24.85 48.16 3.50
N ILE A 611 -24.68 49.47 3.73
CA ILE A 611 -25.78 50.41 3.86
C ILE A 611 -26.69 50.19 2.64
N PRO A 612 -28.00 49.91 2.83
CA PRO A 612 -28.91 49.82 1.71
C PRO A 612 -28.89 51.15 0.95
N VAL A 613 -28.55 51.10 -0.34
CA VAL A 613 -28.77 52.23 -1.24
C VAL A 613 -30.29 52.40 -1.32
N PRO A 614 -30.85 53.61 -1.05
CA PRO A 614 -32.29 53.83 -1.14
C PRO A 614 -32.78 53.52 -2.56
N ASP A 615 -33.93 52.85 -2.64
CA ASP A 615 -34.60 52.50 -3.90
C ASP A 615 -34.61 53.68 -4.87
N GLN A 616 -34.09 53.47 -6.08
CA GLN A 616 -34.40 54.35 -7.19
C GLN A 616 -35.86 54.12 -7.60
N PRO A 617 -36.63 55.19 -7.88
CA PRO A 617 -38.03 55.08 -8.20
C PRO A 617 -38.24 54.31 -9.51
N VAL A 618 -39.20 53.38 -9.45
CA VAL A 618 -39.74 52.62 -10.58
C VAL A 618 -40.18 53.57 -11.69
N PRO A 619 -39.81 53.35 -12.97
CA PRO A 619 -40.34 54.13 -14.07
C PRO A 619 -41.84 53.83 -14.23
N VAL A 620 -42.65 54.87 -14.06
CA VAL A 620 -44.09 54.87 -14.32
C VAL A 620 -44.31 54.59 -15.81
N GLY A 621 -45.05 53.51 -16.11
CA GLY A 621 -45.44 53.18 -17.46
C GLY A 621 -46.35 54.24 -18.07
N GLU A 622 -46.02 54.67 -19.29
CA GLU A 622 -46.92 55.43 -20.14
C GLU A 622 -48.13 54.56 -20.52
N GLN A 623 -49.27 54.83 -19.90
CA GLN A 623 -50.57 54.47 -20.45
C GLN A 623 -51.04 55.63 -21.33
N GLY A 624 -51.24 55.34 -22.62
CA GLY A 624 -51.72 56.28 -23.61
C GLY A 624 -53.11 56.83 -23.28
N ALA A 625 -53.29 58.12 -23.56
CA ALA A 625 -54.60 58.75 -23.64
C ALA A 625 -55.23 58.47 -25.02
N PRO A 626 -56.53 58.16 -25.12
CA PRO A 626 -57.22 58.02 -26.39
C PRO A 626 -57.63 59.39 -26.95
N ALA A 627 -57.90 59.39 -28.26
CA ALA A 627 -58.37 60.54 -29.01
C ALA A 627 -59.83 60.92 -28.67
N GLN A 628 -60.04 62.24 -28.61
CA GLN A 628 -61.28 63.04 -28.59
C GLN A 628 -62.10 63.05 -27.30
#